data_AF-A0A3N5S454-F1
#
_entry.id   AF-A0A3N5S454-F1
#
_cell.length_a   1.000
_cell.length_b   1.000
_cell.length_c   1.000
_cell.angle_alpha   90.00
_cell.angle_beta   90.00
_cell.angle_gamma   90.00
#
_symmetry.space_group_name_H-M   'P 1'
#
loop_
_entity.id
_entity.type
_entity.pdbx_description
1 polymer ?
#
loop_
_entity_poly.entity_id
_entity_poly.type
_entity_poly.pdbx_seq_one_letter_code
_entity_poly.pdbx_strand_id
1 'polypeptide(L)' 'MLLAVDTSTAQVGLALYDGSQVISEYAWRSSQRHTMELAPAIFELLTRCGLTMEA' A
#
# COMPACT_ATOMS: atom_id res chain seq x y z
N MET A 1 -1.62 12.15 -7.16
CA MET A 1 -1.28 10.86 -6.53
C MET A 1 -2.53 10.16 -6.04
N LEU A 2 -2.66 8.87 -6.34
CA LEU A 2 -3.73 8.00 -5.88
C LEU A 2 -3.11 6.74 -5.26
N LEU A 3 -3.63 6.31 -4.11
CA LEU A 3 -3.28 5.05 -3.47
C LEU A 3 -4.43 4.06 -3.68
N ALA A 4 -4.16 2.95 -4.34
CA ALA A 4 -5.09 1.83 -4.48
C ALA A 4 -4.78 0.77 -3.40
N VAL A 5 -5.83 0.27 -2.77
CA VAL A 5 -5.77 -0.75 -1.72
C VAL A 5 -6.75 -1.86 -2.05
N ASP A 6 -6.27 -3.10 -2.16
CA ASP A 6 -7.11 -4.29 -2.30
C ASP A 6 -6.86 -5.23 -1.11
N THR A 7 -7.91 -5.45 -0.31
CA THR A 7 -7.93 -6.37 0.83
C THR A 7 -9.09 -7.36 0.71
N SER A 8 -9.64 -7.55 -0.49
CA SER A 8 -10.84 -8.36 -0.70
C SER A 8 -10.59 -9.87 -0.57
N THR A 9 -9.32 -10.29 -0.56
CA THR A 9 -8.89 -11.69 -0.40
C THR A 9 -7.84 -11.84 0.70
N ALA A 10 -7.35 -13.07 0.92
CA ALA A 10 -6.19 -13.30 1.79
C ALA A 10 -4.88 -12.70 1.22
N GLN A 11 -4.90 -12.23 -0.03
CA GLN A 11 -3.83 -11.45 -0.63
C GLN A 11 -4.19 -9.98 -0.53
N VAL A 12 -3.29 -9.22 0.10
CA VAL A 12 -3.38 -7.76 0.20
C VAL A 12 -2.47 -7.15 -0.85
N GLY A 13 -2.99 -6.17 -1.58
CA GLY A 13 -2.27 -5.40 -2.59
C GLY A 13 -2.35 -3.89 -2.33
N LEU A 14 -1.24 -3.20 -2.51
CA LEU A 14 -1.12 -1.75 -2.50
C LEU A 14 -0.48 -1.29 -3.81
N ALA A 15 -0.98 -0.21 -4.39
CA ALA A 15 -0.34 0.43 -5.54
C ALA A 15 -0.42 1.95 -5.42
N LEU A 16 0.70 2.62 -5.66
CA LEU A 16 0.80 4.07 -5.66
C LEU A 16 0.93 4.57 -7.10
N TYR A 17 -0.02 5.41 -7.51
CA TYR A 17 -0.12 5.98 -8.83
C TYR A 17 0.14 7.49 -8.77
N ASP A 18 1.07 8.00 -9.56
CA ASP A 18 1.43 9.42 -9.53
C ASP A 18 0.51 10.32 -10.38
N GLY A 19 -0.30 9.73 -11.25
CA GLY A 19 -1.07 10.46 -12.26
C GLY A 19 -0.74 10.03 -13.70
N SER A 20 0.42 9.41 -13.88
CA SER A 20 0.95 8.93 -15.16
C SER A 20 1.34 7.45 -15.16
N GLN A 21 1.89 6.96 -14.04
CA GLN A 21 2.34 5.58 -13.89
C GLN A 21 2.25 5.08 -12.45
N VAL A 22 2.30 3.75 -12.29
CA VAL A 22 2.45 3.13 -10.98
C VAL A 22 3.91 3.26 -10.56
N ILE A 23 4.14 3.98 -9.46
CA ILE A 23 5.48 4.26 -8.92
C ILE A 23 5.91 3.26 -7.84
N SER A 24 4.96 2.53 -7.26
CA SER A 24 5.26 1.43 -6.35
C SER A 24 4.07 0.49 -6.22
N GLU A 25 4.37 -0.80 -6.10
CA GLU A 25 3.41 -1.86 -5.80
C GLU A 25 3.92 -2.71 -4.64
N TYR A 26 2.99 -3.20 -3.83
CA TYR A 26 3.32 -4.09 -2.72
C TYR A 26 2.21 -5.12 -2.54
N ALA A 27 2.55 -6.40 -2.64
CA ALA A 27 1.59 -7.49 -2.52
C ALA A 27 2.11 -8.53 -1.52
N TRP A 28 1.27 -8.89 -0.56
CA TRP A 28 1.60 -9.92 0.43
C TRP A 28 0.38 -10.76 0.77
N ARG A 29 0.63 -11.94 1.34
CA ARG A 29 -0.42 -12.83 1.83
C ARG A 29 -0.60 -12.60 3.33
N SER A 30 -1.76 -12.08 3.72
CA SER A 30 -2.12 -11.87 5.11
C SER A 30 -2.68 -13.17 5.71
N SER A 31 -2.06 -13.63 6.80
CA SER A 31 -2.54 -14.76 7.60
C SER A 31 -3.37 -14.27 8.78
N GLN A 32 -4.62 -13.87 8.51
CA GLN A 32 -5.66 -13.63 9.52
C GLN A 32 -5.41 -12.45 10.51
N ARG A 33 -4.56 -11.47 10.18
CA ARG A 33 -4.39 -10.20 10.92
C ARG A 33 -4.45 -8.97 10.01
N HIS A 34 -5.49 -8.88 9.18
CA HIS A 34 -5.65 -7.83 8.16
C HIS A 34 -5.51 -6.38 8.66
N THR A 35 -5.88 -6.08 9.91
CA THR A 35 -5.95 -4.70 10.41
C THR A 35 -4.64 -4.18 11.02
N MET A 36 -3.67 -5.04 11.33
CA MET A 36 -2.39 -4.61 11.94
C MET A 36 -1.27 -4.38 10.92
N GLU A 37 -1.37 -4.96 9.72
CA GLU A 37 -0.28 -4.96 8.74
C GLU A 37 -0.42 -3.84 7.70
N LEU A 38 -1.62 -3.30 7.51
CA LEU A 38 -1.92 -2.37 6.42
C LEU A 38 -1.25 -0.99 6.61
N ALA A 39 -1.42 -0.37 7.78
CA ALA A 39 -0.84 0.94 8.05
C ALA A 39 0.71 0.95 8.01
N PRO A 40 1.42 -0.03 8.61
CA PRO A 40 2.87 -0.13 8.43
C PRO A 40 3.27 -0.35 6.97
N ALA A 41 2.54 -1.18 6.21
CA ALA A 41 2.85 -1.43 4.80
C ALA A 41 2.66 -0.17 3.93
N ILE A 42 1.62 0.62 4.17
CA ILE A 42 1.42 1.92 3.49
C ILE A 42 2.54 2.89 3.85
N PHE A 43 2.91 2.98 5.14
CA PHE A 43 4.00 3.84 5.57
C PHE A 43 5.35 3.45 4.94
N GLU A 44 5.64 2.15 4.86
CA GLU A 44 6.85 1.65 4.21
C GLU A 44 6.85 1.95 2.72
N LEU A 45 5.71 1.75 2.04
CA LEU A 45 5.55 2.06 0.62
C LEU A 45 5.78 3.56 0.34
N LEU A 46 5.16 4.44 1.13
CA LEU A 46 5.35 5.87 1.01
C LEU A 46 6.79 6.29 1.31
N THR A 47 7.41 5.73 2.35
CA THR A 47 8.82 5.99 2.70
C THR A 47 9.76 5.57 1.58
N ARG A 48 9.54 4.41 0.95
CA ARG A 48 10.33 3.94 -0.21
C ARG A 48 10.20 4.89 -1.41
N CYS A 49 9.05 5.52 -1.59
CA CYS A 49 8.84 6.53 -2.61
C CYS A 49 9.30 7.94 -2.21
N GLY A 50 9.81 8.14 -0.99
CA GLY A 50 10.21 9.45 -0.47
C GLY A 50 9.03 10.39 -0.21
N LEU A 51 7.84 9.83 0.01
CA LEU A 51 6.57 10.56 0.15
C LEU A 51 6.07 10.45 1.59
N THR A 52 5.43 11.50 2.08
CA THR A 52 4.79 11.53 3.40
C THR A 52 3.28 11.68 3.26
N MET A 53 2.53 10.95 4.09
CA MET A 53 1.09 11.14 4.20
C MET A 53 0.81 12.48 4.88
N GLU A 54 0.15 13.41 4.18
CA GLU A 54 -0.44 14.60 4.79
C GLU A 54 -1.83 14.24 5.33
N ALA A 55 -2.13 14.72 6.54
CA ALA A 55 -3.33 14.39 7.32
C ALA A 55 -4.54 15.25 6.94
#